data_AF-A0A0D7W166-F1
#
_entry.id   AF-A0A0D7W166-F1
#
_cell.length_a   1.000
_cell.length_b   1.000
_cell.length_c   1.000
_cell.angle_alpha   90.00
_cell.angle_beta   90.00
_cell.angle_gamma   90.00
#
_symmetry.space_group_name_H-M   'P 1'
#
loop_
_entity.id
_entity.type
_entity.pdbx_description
1 polymer ?
#
loop_
_entity_poly.entity_id
_entity_poly.type
_entity_poly.pdbx_seq_one_letter_code
_entity_poly.pdbx_strand_id
1 'polypeptide(L)' 'MRTAVFKSFKNGLYKFWFENGEELAFEDVHPRVLKQFDLKNDKSLIDKDFKITFIEEEDGDDVIYIVESLKPL' A
#
# COMPACT_ATOMS: atom_id res chain seq x y z
N MET A 1 3.09 11.51 -4.77
CA MET A 1 1.81 11.18 -4.12
C MET A 1 0.82 10.87 -5.22
N ARG A 2 0.29 9.64 -5.26
CA ARG A 2 -0.59 9.12 -6.32
C ARG A 2 -1.93 8.67 -5.71
N THR A 3 -2.96 8.47 -6.53
CA THR A 3 -4.21 7.85 -6.06
C THR A 3 -4.18 6.35 -6.33
N ALA A 4 -4.53 5.56 -5.32
CA ALA A 4 -4.68 4.12 -5.48
C ALA A 4 -5.76 3.54 -4.56
N VAL A 5 -6.39 2.47 -5.02
CA VAL A 5 -7.42 1.72 -4.31
C VAL A 5 -6.80 0.54 -3.59
N PHE A 6 -7.01 0.43 -2.27
CA PHE A 6 -6.56 -0.76 -1.54
C PHE A 6 -7.44 -1.96 -1.92
N LYS A 7 -6.82 -3.06 -2.34
CA LYS A 7 -7.55 -4.26 -2.80
C LYS A 7 -7.46 -5.42 -1.85
N SER A 8 -6.27 -5.72 -1.34
CA SER A 8 -6.11 -6.84 -0.42
C SER A 8 -4.74 -6.86 0.24
N PHE A 9 -4.66 -7.55 1.38
CA PHE A 9 -3.43 -8.08 1.94
C PHE A 9 -3.42 -9.60 1.77
N LYS A 10 -2.51 -10.15 0.97
CA LYS A 10 -2.40 -11.60 0.69
C LYS A 10 -0.94 -12.01 0.54
N ASN A 11 -0.56 -13.15 1.12
CA ASN A 11 0.81 -13.69 1.08
C ASN A 11 1.87 -12.68 1.54
N GLY A 12 1.55 -11.82 2.51
CA GLY A 12 2.47 -10.80 3.01
C GLY A 12 2.51 -9.50 2.18
N LEU A 13 1.81 -9.43 1.05
CA LEU A 13 1.84 -8.28 0.15
C LEU A 13 0.55 -7.44 0.23
N TYR A 14 0.71 -6.11 0.23
CA TYR A 14 -0.40 -5.16 0.15
C TYR A 14 -0.60 -4.73 -1.29
N LYS A 15 -1.77 -5.04 -1.85
CA LYS A 15 -2.09 -4.78 -3.26
C LYS A 15 -2.90 -3.50 -3.42
N PHE A 16 -2.45 -2.63 -4.30
CA PHE A 16 -3.12 -1.39 -4.65
C PHE A 16 -3.30 -1.26 -6.16
N TRP A 17 -4.47 -0.77 -6.56
CA TRP A 17 -4.76 -0.45 -7.96
C TRP A 17 -4.68 1.06 -8.17
N PHE A 18 -3.77 1.49 -9.02
CA PHE A 18 -3.54 2.90 -9.30
C PHE A 18 -4.52 3.40 -10.38
N GLU A 19 -4.76 4.72 -10.37
CA GLU A 19 -5.68 5.38 -11.31
C GLU A 19 -5.28 5.21 -12.80
N ASN A 20 -4.01 4.93 -13.07
CA ASN A 20 -3.48 4.63 -14.40
C ASN A 20 -3.72 3.18 -14.85
N GLY A 21 -4.35 2.34 -14.01
CA GLY A 21 -4.62 0.93 -14.27
C GLY A 21 -3.50 -0.03 -13.84
N GLU A 22 -2.38 0.48 -13.32
CA GLU A 22 -1.29 -0.35 -12.80
C GLU A 22 -1.66 -0.95 -11.44
N GLU A 23 -1.38 -2.25 -11.25
CA GLU A 23 -1.42 -2.90 -9.95
C GLU A 23 0.01 -2.96 -9.40
N LEU A 24 0.22 -2.42 -8.19
CA LEU A 24 1.46 -2.63 -7.45
C LEU A 24 1.19 -3.41 -6.16
N ALA A 25 2.12 -4.29 -5.85
CA ALA A 25 2.21 -4.99 -4.58
C ALA A 25 3.34 -4.36 -3.76
N PHE A 26 3.08 -4.13 -2.48
CA PHE A 26 4.05 -3.62 -1.53
C PHE A 26 4.41 -4.70 -0.53
N GLU A 27 5.71 -4.86 -0.29
CA GLU A 27 6.27 -5.79 0.68
C GLU A 27 6.07 -5.29 2.12
N ASP A 28 6.14 -3.98 2.33
CA ASP A 28 5.97 -3.40 3.66
C ASP A 28 5.17 -2.10 3.68
N VAL A 29 4.67 -1.77 4.86
CA VAL A 29 3.90 -0.56 5.16
C VAL A 29 4.42 0.01 6.47
N HIS A 30 4.81 1.28 6.45
CA HIS A 30 5.36 1.94 7.63
C HIS A 30 4.40 1.81 8.83
N PRO A 31 4.87 1.46 10.04
CA PRO A 31 4.00 1.15 11.19
C PRO A 31 2.99 2.25 11.53
N ARG A 32 3.32 3.52 11.26
CA ARG A 32 2.44 4.68 11.44
C ARG A 32 1.17 4.61 10.58
N VAL A 33 1.26 4.04 9.38
CA VAL A 33 0.12 3.84 8.49
C VAL A 33 -0.75 2.71 9.02
N LEU A 34 -0.15 1.59 9.41
CA LEU A 34 -0.87 0.44 9.98
C LEU A 34 -1.60 0.76 11.30
N LYS A 35 -1.09 1.72 12.08
CA LYS A 35 -1.79 2.23 13.27
C LYS A 35 -3.08 3.00 12.95
N GLN A 36 -3.16 3.62 11.77
CA GLN A 36 -4.33 4.38 11.34
C GLN A 36 -5.29 3.54 10.50
N PHE A 37 -4.74 2.65 9.68
CA PHE A 37 -5.45 1.81 8.74
C PHE A 37 -4.97 0.38 8.92
N ASP A 38 -5.79 -0.45 9.58
CA ASP A 38 -5.46 -1.88 9.75
C ASP A 38 -5.72 -2.65 8.44
N LEU A 39 -4.86 -2.42 7.45
CA LEU A 39 -4.95 -3.02 6.11
C LEU A 39 -4.93 -4.56 6.13
N LYS A 40 -4.44 -5.17 7.23
CA LYS A 40 -4.35 -6.63 7.37
C LYS A 40 -5.70 -7.24 7.74
N ASN A 41 -6.44 -6.61 8.65
CA ASN A 41 -7.63 -7.22 9.25
C ASN A 41 -8.93 -6.46 8.91
N ASP A 42 -8.87 -5.15 8.69
CA ASP A 42 -10.05 -4.34 8.42
C ASP A 42 -10.47 -4.42 6.95
N LYS A 43 -11.45 -5.31 6.71
CA LYS A 43 -12.03 -5.51 5.38
C LYS A 43 -12.82 -4.31 4.87
N SER A 44 -13.20 -3.35 5.72
CA SER A 44 -13.91 -2.14 5.29
C SER A 44 -13.03 -1.17 4.47
N LEU A 45 -11.70 -1.37 4.55
CA LEU A 45 -10.71 -0.62 3.79
C LEU A 45 -10.54 -1.15 2.36
N ILE A 46 -11.06 -2.34 2.05
CA ILE A 46 -11.05 -2.90 0.70
C ILE A 46 -11.92 -2.01 -0.21
N ASP A 47 -11.43 -1.77 -1.42
CA ASP A 47 -12.05 -0.89 -2.41
C ASP A 47 -12.17 0.58 -1.96
N LYS A 48 -11.36 0.99 -0.97
CA LYS A 48 -11.21 2.40 -0.59
C LYS A 48 -10.06 3.06 -1.34
N ASP A 49 -10.34 4.25 -1.85
CA ASP A 49 -9.35 5.13 -2.46
C ASP A 49 -8.50 5.85 -1.41
N PHE A 50 -7.20 5.86 -1.65
CA PHE A 50 -6.23 6.57 -0.84
C PHE A 50 -5.32 7.42 -1.72
N LYS A 51 -4.88 8.55 -1.17
CA LYS A 51 -3.63 9.17 -1.62
C LYS A 51 -2.47 8.43 -0.97
N ILE A 52 -1.66 7.78 -1.80
CA ILE A 52 -0.52 6.95 -1.39
C ILE A 52 0.81 7.65 -1.72
N THR A 53 1.75 7.54 -0.78
CA THR A 53 3.18 7.81 -0.99
C THR A 53 3.94 6.55 -0.58
N PHE A 54 4.91 6.15 -1.39
CA PHE A 54 5.75 4.98 -1.17
C PHE A 54 7.18 5.29 -1.60
N ILE A 55 8.11 4.50 -1.10
CA ILE A 55 9.53 4.53 -1.45
C ILE A 55 9.97 3.16 -1.96
N GLU A 56 11.09 3.17 -2.67
CA GLU A 56 11.81 1.98 -3.12
C GLU A 56 13.12 1.93 -2.33
N GLU A 57 13.36 0.83 -1.62
CA GLU A 57 14.62 0.58 -0.92
C GLU A 57 15.35 -0.57 -1.61
N GLU A 58 16.63 -0.37 -1.91
CA GLU A 58 17.50 -1.43 -2.44
C GLU A 58 17.95 -2.33 -1.30
N ASP A 59 17.65 -3.64 -1.39
CA ASP A 59 18.14 -4.68 -0.49
C ASP A 59 18.99 -5.68 -1.29
N GLY A 60 20.28 -5.36 -1.44
CA GLY A 60 21.18 -6.13 -2.28
C GLY A 60 20.85 -5.96 -3.77
N ASP A 61 20.46 -7.06 -4.42
CA ASP A 61 20.03 -7.07 -5.83
C ASP A 61 18.50 -6.92 -5.99
N ASP A 62 17.76 -6.87 -4.89
CA ASP A 62 16.30 -6.76 -4.86
C ASP A 62 15.86 -5.31 -4.55
N VAL A 63 14.66 -4.93 -5.00
CA VAL A 63 14.01 -3.65 -4.68
C VAL A 63 12.75 -3.92 -3.87
N ILE A 64 12.66 -3.30 -2.69
CA ILE A 64 11.54 -3.41 -1.75
C ILE A 64 10.67 -2.16 -1.85
N TYR A 65 9.38 -2.34 -2.08
CA TYR A 65 8.40 -1.24 -2.11
C TYR A 65 7.75 -1.09 -0.74
N ILE A 66 7.91 0.09 -0.14
CA ILE A 66 7.41 0.39 1.20
C ILE A 66 6.39 1.52 1.14
N VAL A 67 5.17 1.26 1.61
CA VAL A 67 4.15 2.31 1.77
C VAL A 67 4.52 3.23 2.92
N GLU A 68 4.89 4.46 2.59
CA GLU A 68 5.30 5.46 3.56
C GLU A 68 4.06 6.17 4.18
N SER A 69 3.05 6.48 3.37
CA SER A 69 1.85 7.22 3.80
C SER A 69 0.60 6.82 3.04
N LEU A 70 -0.53 6.75 3.76
CA LEU A 70 -1.88 6.73 3.21
C LEU A 70 -2.70 7.88 3.79
N LYS A 71 -3.53 8.51 2.95
CA LYS A 71 -4.55 9.47 3.38
C LYS A 71 -5.87 9.16 2.67
N PRO A 72 -7.02 9.17 3.36
CA PRO A 72 -8.31 9.00 2.72
C PRO A 72 -8.54 10.15 1.72
N LEU A 73 -9.28 9.84 0.65
CA LEU A 73 -9.74 10.83 -0.33
C LEU A 73 -11.02 11.53 0.11
#